data_AF-A0A1D8GBA1-F1
#
_entry.id   AF-A0A1D8GBA1-F1
#
_cell.length_a   1.000
_cell.length_b   1.000
_cell.length_c   1.000
_cell.angle_alpha   90.00
_cell.angle_beta   90.00
_cell.angle_gamma   90.00
#
_symmetry.space_group_name_H-M   'P 1'
#
loop_
_entity.id
_entity.type
_entity.pdbx_description
1 polymer ?
#
loop_
_entity_poly.entity_id
_entity_poly.type
_entity_poly.pdbx_seq_one_letter_code
_entity_poly.pdbx_strand_id
1 'polypeptide(L)'
;MYRYLKNQKGGALVMVLVVMVVLSILGVSLLGSSVAETKFAVHQNNKIKAYFLAKSGAEATAAWMRNPANNGSSLINKTANNNTIVGIDGAFDIITTQDAVDPDLVHIKSIGRVNNAQSEVILTLKKTVTSSPGVFTNALSATNMIALAGESKIFNGDIQSGTINNSGGLTLAQRLNGYSASYDSFTASPFGFPVDPSGYGNILMKSSGGGSVQPARLNDDGSSNLLVYKKFTVEGRNTIAKINTGGTGNIVELVVEELDLQNGIFKIDGSGKLYIYVKSKAFFGNSATNFINETTPDSPSKLVLFLGNNMTSTTILDSNTGFSGFIYAPEADITIMGSRGFYGAIIGKNVTVSGQGKVYFDAAAAGSIGITSPIISFDKVRWEKP
;
A
#
# COMPACT_ATOMS: atom_id res chain seq x y z
N MET A 1 42.07 83.22 50.64
CA MET A 1 41.12 82.09 50.54
C MET A 1 41.76 80.91 49.80
N TYR A 2 42.88 80.34 50.28
CA TYR A 2 43.45 79.11 49.71
C TYR A 2 44.49 78.51 50.67
N ARG A 3 44.05 77.71 51.65
CA ARG A 3 44.98 77.07 52.59
C ARG A 3 44.41 75.79 53.22
N TYR A 4 44.14 74.74 52.43
CA TYR A 4 43.93 73.36 52.92
C TYR A 4 44.12 72.29 51.81
N LEU A 5 45.18 72.37 51.01
CA LEU A 5 45.49 71.36 49.97
C LEU A 5 46.95 70.90 50.04
N LYS A 6 47.37 70.33 51.17
CA LYS A 6 48.59 69.50 51.20
C LYS A 6 48.37 68.25 52.05
N ASN A 7 48.64 67.11 51.42
CA ASN A 7 48.87 65.77 51.96
C ASN A 7 47.77 64.68 51.90
N GLN A 8 47.10 64.53 50.73
CA GLN A 8 46.24 63.38 50.38
C GLN A 8 46.98 62.30 49.54
N LYS A 9 48.31 62.12 49.71
CA LYS A 9 49.10 61.21 48.85
C LYS A 9 48.88 59.70 49.14
N GLY A 10 48.25 59.34 50.27
CA GLY A 10 47.91 57.94 50.61
C GLY A 10 46.47 57.52 50.25
N GLY A 11 45.50 58.45 50.29
CA GLY A 11 44.09 58.16 50.03
C GLY A 11 43.78 57.85 48.56
N ALA A 12 44.55 58.40 47.62
CA ALA A 12 44.41 58.12 46.19
C ALA A 12 44.64 56.64 45.86
N LEU A 13 45.65 55.99 46.48
CA LEU A 13 45.92 54.57 46.29
C LEU A 13 44.74 53.71 46.75
N VAL A 14 44.18 54.04 47.93
CA VAL A 14 43.04 53.31 48.51
C VAL A 14 41.78 53.49 47.65
N MET A 15 41.50 54.70 47.17
CA MET A 15 40.36 54.96 46.28
C MET A 15 40.49 54.18 44.97
N VAL A 16 41.68 54.16 44.36
CA VAL A 16 41.95 53.39 43.13
C VAL A 16 41.75 51.89 43.39
N LEU A 17 42.18 51.39 44.55
CA LEU A 17 42.02 49.99 44.92
C LEU A 17 40.54 49.61 45.10
N VAL A 18 39.76 50.46 45.76
CA VAL A 18 38.30 50.26 45.90
C VAL A 18 37.61 50.29 44.53
N VAL A 19 37.95 51.24 43.67
CA VAL A 19 37.39 51.34 42.31
C VAL A 19 37.79 50.11 41.47
N MET A 20 39.03 49.65 41.55
CA MET A 20 39.51 48.42 40.89
C MET A 20 38.76 47.17 41.36
N VAL A 21 38.50 47.04 42.66
CA VAL A 21 37.75 45.92 43.23
C VAL A 21 36.31 45.93 42.73
N VAL A 22 35.65 47.11 42.75
CA VAL A 22 34.28 47.25 42.25
C VAL A 22 34.20 46.93 40.75
N LEU A 23 35.14 47.44 39.94
CA LEU A 23 35.21 47.15 38.51
C LEU A 23 35.48 45.67 38.22
N SER A 24 36.29 45.02 39.05
CA SER A 24 36.59 43.58 38.92
C SER A 24 35.36 42.73 39.22
N ILE A 25 34.58 43.07 40.26
CA ILE A 25 33.32 42.38 40.59
C ILE A 25 32.31 42.56 39.45
N LEU A 26 32.16 43.77 38.92
CA LEU A 26 31.30 44.05 37.76
C LEU A 26 31.77 43.31 36.50
N GLY A 27 33.08 43.29 36.24
CA GLY A 27 33.67 42.60 35.10
C GLY A 27 33.42 41.10 35.14
N VAL A 28 33.60 40.45 36.30
CA VAL A 28 33.31 39.03 36.48
C VAL A 28 31.81 38.74 36.30
N SER A 29 30.93 39.62 36.81
CA SER A 29 29.48 39.48 36.64
C SER A 29 29.07 39.52 35.16
N LEU A 30 29.61 40.47 34.39
CA LEU A 30 29.31 40.60 32.95
C LEU A 30 29.82 39.40 32.14
N LEU A 31 31.02 38.91 32.45
CA LEU A 31 31.56 37.70 31.83
C LEU A 31 30.70 36.47 32.13
N GLY A 32 30.20 36.34 33.37
CA GLY A 32 29.27 35.28 33.75
C GLY A 32 27.99 35.28 32.91
N SER A 33 27.35 36.43 32.74
CA SER A 33 26.16 36.59 31.90
C SER A 33 26.45 36.27 30.42
N SER A 34 27.58 36.73 29.88
CA SER A 34 27.96 36.47 28.49
C SER A 34 28.18 34.98 28.18
N VAL A 35 28.83 34.25 29.10
CA VAL A 35 29.01 32.79 28.97
C VAL A 35 27.66 32.07 29.06
N ALA A 36 26.76 32.53 29.94
CA ALA A 36 25.42 31.98 30.06
C ALA A 36 24.62 32.19 28.77
N GLU A 37 24.59 33.41 28.23
CA GLU A 37 23.93 33.72 26.95
C GLU A 37 24.48 32.88 25.80
N THR A 38 25.81 32.70 25.73
CA THR A 38 26.44 31.85 24.71
C THR A 38 25.97 30.39 24.84
N LYS A 39 25.90 29.85 26.07
CA LYS A 39 25.39 28.49 26.30
C LYS A 39 23.92 28.35 25.92
N PHE A 40 23.09 29.34 26.28
CA PHE A 40 21.68 29.36 25.90
C PHE A 40 21.51 29.45 24.38
N ALA A 41 22.29 30.29 23.71
CA ALA A 41 22.26 30.42 22.24
C ALA A 41 22.66 29.11 21.55
N VAL A 42 23.71 28.44 22.03
CA VAL A 42 24.12 27.12 21.50
C VAL A 42 23.01 26.08 21.71
N HIS A 43 22.40 26.03 22.90
CA HIS A 43 21.31 25.10 23.18
C HIS A 43 20.08 25.37 22.31
N GLN A 44 19.68 26.64 22.16
CA GLN A 44 18.58 27.05 21.28
C GLN A 44 18.87 26.69 19.82
N ASN A 45 20.08 26.96 19.33
CA ASN A 45 20.49 26.62 17.97
C ASN A 45 20.42 25.10 17.75
N ASN A 46 20.93 24.29 18.69
CA ASN A 46 20.85 22.84 18.61
C ASN A 46 19.39 22.33 18.64
N LYS A 47 18.52 22.94 19.45
CA LYS A 47 17.09 22.60 19.49
C LYS A 47 16.36 22.91 18.18
N ILE A 48 16.69 24.05 17.56
CA ILE A 48 16.17 24.44 16.24
C ILE A 48 16.64 23.46 15.16
N LYS A 49 17.93 23.09 15.16
CA LYS A 49 18.47 22.08 14.24
C LYS A 49 17.78 20.72 14.41
N ALA A 50 17.61 20.25 15.65
CA ALA A 50 16.90 19.02 15.95
C ALA A 50 15.43 19.05 15.47
N TYR A 51 14.77 20.21 15.59
CA TYR A 51 13.39 20.39 15.10
C TYR A 51 13.32 20.30 13.57
N PHE A 52 14.21 20.98 12.86
CA PHE A 52 14.24 20.89 11.39
C PHE A 52 14.60 19.48 10.91
N LEU A 53 15.50 18.79 11.61
CA LEU A 53 15.84 17.40 11.31
C LEU A 53 14.62 16.47 11.48
N ALA A 54 13.90 16.59 12.60
CA ALA A 54 12.65 15.85 12.84
C ALA A 54 11.58 16.16 11.78
N LYS A 55 11.41 17.44 11.45
CA LYS A 55 10.45 17.89 10.45
C LYS A 55 10.76 17.30 9.08
N SER A 56 12.03 17.33 8.65
CA SER A 56 12.47 16.75 7.38
C SER A 56 12.25 15.24 7.34
N GLY A 57 12.52 14.53 8.44
CA GLY A 57 12.23 13.10 8.56
C GLY A 57 10.75 12.78 8.37
N ALA A 58 9.87 13.50 9.09
CA ALA A 58 8.43 13.35 8.95
C ALA A 58 7.92 13.71 7.54
N GLU A 59 8.43 14.80 6.94
CA GLU A 59 8.05 15.21 5.57
C GLU A 59 8.52 14.21 4.52
N ALA A 60 9.73 13.65 4.64
CA ALA A 60 10.25 12.64 3.73
C ALA A 60 9.42 11.34 3.80
N THR A 61 9.09 10.87 5.01
CA THR A 61 8.22 9.71 5.21
C THR A 61 6.82 9.97 4.65
N ALA A 62 6.23 11.14 4.92
CA ALA A 62 4.93 11.48 4.37
C ALA A 62 4.94 11.62 2.84
N ALA A 63 6.01 12.17 2.26
CA ALA A 63 6.16 12.24 0.81
C ALA A 63 6.28 10.83 0.20
N TRP A 64 7.04 9.94 0.83
CA TRP A 64 7.16 8.54 0.40
C TRP A 64 5.82 7.82 0.49
N MET A 65 5.08 7.99 1.60
CA MET A 65 3.76 7.37 1.82
C MET A 65 2.69 7.92 0.86
N ARG A 66 2.76 9.20 0.51
CA ARG A 66 1.83 9.84 -0.45
C ARG A 66 2.09 9.51 -1.91
N ASN A 67 3.29 9.03 -2.23
CA ASN A 67 3.63 8.74 -3.61
C ASN A 67 2.82 7.52 -4.09
N PRO A 68 2.00 7.65 -5.16
CA PRO A 68 1.19 6.54 -5.66
C PRO A 68 2.01 5.32 -6.08
N ALA A 69 3.29 5.49 -6.44
CA ALA A 69 4.19 4.40 -6.81
C ALA A 69 4.65 3.56 -5.60
N ASN A 70 4.48 4.06 -4.37
CA ASN A 70 4.93 3.42 -3.14
C ASN A 70 3.73 2.89 -2.35
N ASN A 71 3.89 1.70 -1.76
CA ASN A 71 2.89 1.19 -0.82
C ASN A 71 3.05 1.87 0.55
N GLY A 72 2.45 3.06 0.69
CA GLY A 72 2.49 3.85 1.93
C GLY A 72 1.95 3.11 3.15
N SER A 73 1.03 2.16 2.97
CA SER A 73 0.51 1.29 4.04
C SER A 73 1.57 0.39 4.67
N SER A 74 2.65 0.06 3.95
CA SER A 74 3.71 -0.82 4.47
C SER A 74 4.48 -0.24 5.67
N LEU A 75 4.46 1.08 5.83
CA LEU A 75 5.13 1.77 6.93
C LEU A 75 4.27 1.91 8.18
N ILE A 76 2.99 1.55 8.13
CA ILE A 76 2.10 1.63 9.30
C ILE A 76 2.61 0.66 10.39
N ASN A 77 2.69 1.13 11.63
CA ASN A 77 3.20 0.40 12.79
C ASN A 77 4.67 -0.06 12.63
N LYS A 78 5.47 0.70 11.88
CA LYS A 78 6.92 0.50 11.76
C LYS A 78 7.70 1.61 12.45
N THR A 79 8.90 1.25 12.88
CA THR A 79 9.87 2.15 13.49
C THR A 79 11.19 2.08 12.73
N ALA A 80 11.75 3.24 12.39
CA ALA A 80 13.09 3.39 11.85
C ALA A 80 13.93 4.20 12.84
N ASN A 81 15.06 3.66 13.26
CA ASN A 81 15.91 4.26 14.28
C ASN A 81 17.23 4.74 13.70
N ASN A 82 17.76 5.83 14.27
CA ASN A 82 19.10 6.35 14.01
C ASN A 82 19.38 6.67 12.52
N ASN A 83 18.39 7.24 11.83
CA ASN A 83 18.54 7.65 10.43
C ASN A 83 19.35 8.95 10.37
N THR A 84 20.28 9.04 9.42
CA THR A 84 21.11 10.24 9.21
C THR A 84 20.82 10.86 7.84
N ILE A 85 21.04 12.16 7.70
CA ILE A 85 20.97 12.86 6.42
C ILE A 85 22.40 13.21 6.02
N VAL A 86 22.77 12.85 4.79
CA VAL A 86 24.11 13.15 4.26
C VAL A 86 24.34 14.67 4.30
N GLY A 87 25.41 15.10 4.98
CA GLY A 87 25.76 16.52 5.12
C GLY A 87 25.11 17.26 6.28
N ILE A 88 24.37 16.57 7.17
CA ILE A 88 23.79 17.17 8.38
C ILE A 88 24.25 16.39 9.61
N ASP A 89 24.80 17.11 10.60
CA ASP A 89 25.14 16.53 11.91
C ASP A 89 23.87 16.26 12.72
N GLY A 90 23.59 14.99 12.98
CA GLY A 90 22.47 14.53 13.79
C GLY A 90 21.80 13.28 13.24
N ALA A 91 20.91 12.71 14.04
CA ALA A 91 20.10 11.56 13.64
C ALA A 91 18.63 11.78 13.97
N PHE A 92 17.74 11.08 13.28
CA PHE A 92 16.31 11.11 13.57
C PHE A 92 15.71 9.71 13.57
N ASP A 93 14.71 9.54 14.42
CA ASP A 93 13.86 8.35 14.45
C ASP A 93 12.51 8.68 13.80
N ILE A 94 11.88 7.65 13.23
CA ILE A 94 10.53 7.71 12.69
C ILE A 94 9.72 6.57 13.29
N ILE A 95 8.54 6.88 13.80
CA ILE A 95 7.56 5.93 14.30
C ILE A 95 6.25 6.25 13.59
N THR A 96 5.71 5.30 12.85
CA THR A 96 4.40 5.46 12.20
C THR A 96 3.39 4.61 12.95
N THR A 97 2.29 5.19 13.40
CA THR A 97 1.22 4.49 14.15
C THR A 97 -0.13 4.82 13.56
N GLN A 98 -1.01 3.83 13.48
CA GLN A 98 -2.42 4.05 13.15
C GLN A 98 -3.15 4.64 14.37
N ASP A 99 -4.10 5.56 14.14
CA ASP A 99 -4.95 6.08 15.20
C ASP A 99 -5.86 4.95 15.74
N ALA A 100 -6.09 4.94 17.06
CA ALA A 100 -6.85 3.90 17.75
C ALA A 100 -8.37 4.04 17.59
N VAL A 101 -8.84 5.22 17.21
CA VAL A 101 -10.26 5.59 17.10
C VAL A 101 -10.67 5.70 15.63
N ASP A 102 -9.84 6.29 14.79
CA ASP A 102 -10.09 6.41 13.34
C ASP A 102 -9.05 5.62 12.52
N PRO A 103 -9.40 4.44 11.98
CA PRO A 103 -8.46 3.62 11.22
C PRO A 103 -7.95 4.28 9.93
N ASP A 104 -8.59 5.37 9.48
CA ASP A 104 -8.12 6.12 8.32
C ASP A 104 -7.10 7.21 8.68
N LEU A 105 -6.83 7.45 9.97
CA LEU A 105 -5.77 8.36 10.40
C LEU A 105 -4.47 7.61 10.72
N VAL A 106 -3.36 8.13 10.20
CA VAL A 106 -2.01 7.64 10.47
C VAL A 106 -1.14 8.78 10.99
N HIS A 107 -0.50 8.55 12.13
CA HIS A 107 0.45 9.48 12.74
C HIS A 107 1.87 9.09 12.38
N ILE A 108 2.63 10.03 11.85
CA ILE A 108 4.08 9.94 11.68
C ILE A 108 4.72 10.78 12.77
N LYS A 109 5.28 10.12 13.78
CA LYS A 109 6.07 10.74 14.83
C LYS A 109 7.55 10.69 14.43
N SER A 110 8.19 11.85 14.32
CA SER A 110 9.63 11.94 14.08
C SER A 110 10.35 12.64 15.23
N ILE A 111 11.47 12.07 15.65
CA ILE A 111 12.29 12.55 16.76
C ILE A 111 13.68 12.87 16.23
N GLY A 112 14.03 14.15 16.14
CA GLY A 112 15.35 14.61 15.72
C GLY A 112 16.28 14.81 16.91
N ARG A 113 17.54 14.38 16.77
CA ARG A 113 18.60 14.48 17.77
C ARG A 113 19.83 15.15 17.18
N VAL A 114 20.26 16.24 17.80
CA VAL A 114 21.49 16.97 17.43
C VAL A 114 22.26 17.27 18.71
N ASN A 115 23.42 16.64 18.87
CA ASN A 115 24.21 16.69 20.11
C ASN A 115 23.36 16.32 21.35
N ASN A 116 23.21 17.25 22.29
CA ASN A 116 22.43 17.06 23.53
C ASN A 116 21.02 17.68 23.47
N ALA A 117 20.52 17.99 22.27
CA ALA A 117 19.19 18.54 22.04
C ALA A 117 18.33 17.57 21.24
N GLN A 118 17.07 17.41 21.66
CA GLN A 118 16.07 16.59 20.99
C GLN A 118 14.81 17.42 20.75
N SER A 119 14.18 17.20 19.60
CA SER A 119 12.89 17.79 19.25
C SER A 119 12.00 16.74 18.59
N GLU A 120 10.70 16.81 18.88
CA GLU A 120 9.69 15.88 18.37
C GLU A 120 8.69 16.63 17.50
N VAL A 121 8.24 15.98 16.43
CA VAL A 121 7.19 16.47 15.53
C VAL A 121 6.24 15.33 15.18
N ILE A 122 4.94 15.60 15.21
CA ILE A 122 3.90 14.65 14.79
C ILE A 122 3.19 15.21 13.55
N LEU A 123 3.12 14.39 12.51
CA LEU A 123 2.43 14.67 11.27
C LEU A 123 1.30 13.66 11.09
N THR A 124 0.06 14.14 11.05
CA THR A 124 -1.12 13.29 10.85
C THR A 124 -1.51 13.29 9.37
N LEU A 125 -1.64 12.09 8.82
CA LEU A 125 -2.09 11.83 7.48
C LEU A 125 -3.47 11.16 7.53
N LYS A 126 -4.39 11.58 6.66
CA LYS A 126 -5.65 10.90 6.45
C LYS A 126 -5.56 10.04 5.20
N LYS A 127 -5.78 8.74 5.34
CA LYS A 127 -6.00 7.81 4.24
C LYS A 127 -7.31 8.17 3.57
N THR A 128 -7.22 8.78 2.40
CA THR A 128 -8.39 9.01 1.54
C THR A 128 -8.41 7.90 0.50
N VAL A 129 -9.49 7.13 0.45
CA VAL A 129 -9.73 6.15 -0.63
C VAL A 129 -10.54 6.86 -1.72
N THR A 130 -9.89 7.24 -2.81
CA THR A 130 -10.61 7.81 -3.97
C THR A 130 -11.12 6.68 -4.86
N SER A 131 -12.45 6.55 -4.94
CA SER A 131 -13.07 5.67 -5.92
C SER A 131 -12.96 6.31 -7.31
N SER A 132 -12.26 5.65 -8.24
CA SER A 132 -12.47 5.88 -9.66
C SER A 132 -13.40 4.76 -10.15
N PRO A 133 -14.70 5.04 -10.38
CA PRO A 133 -15.56 4.06 -11.03
C PRO A 133 -15.01 3.71 -12.42
N GLY A 134 -15.07 2.44 -12.81
CA GLY A 134 -14.80 2.03 -14.19
C GLY A 134 -13.33 1.89 -14.55
N VAL A 135 -12.48 1.36 -13.65
CA VAL A 135 -11.07 1.11 -13.99
C VAL A 135 -10.91 0.04 -15.08
N PHE A 136 -11.90 -0.84 -15.23
CA PHE A 136 -11.98 -1.77 -16.34
C PHE A 136 -12.82 -1.18 -17.47
N THR A 137 -12.16 -0.63 -18.48
CA THR A 137 -12.80 -0.11 -19.71
C THR A 137 -12.73 -1.09 -20.88
N ASN A 138 -11.78 -2.02 -20.83
CA ASN A 138 -11.44 -2.95 -21.91
C ASN A 138 -11.48 -4.39 -21.38
N ALA A 139 -11.67 -5.37 -22.27
CA ALA A 139 -11.61 -6.78 -21.92
C ALA A 139 -10.22 -7.16 -21.38
N LEU A 140 -9.19 -6.77 -22.12
CA LEU A 140 -7.79 -6.99 -21.76
C LEU A 140 -7.02 -5.68 -21.85
N SER A 141 -6.33 -5.31 -20.77
CA SER A 141 -5.36 -4.23 -20.77
C SER A 141 -4.03 -4.75 -20.24
N ALA A 142 -2.94 -4.51 -20.95
CA ALA A 142 -1.61 -4.89 -20.49
C ALA A 142 -0.66 -3.69 -20.47
N THR A 143 0.11 -3.54 -19.39
CA THR A 143 1.11 -2.47 -19.28
C THR A 143 2.31 -2.72 -20.18
N ASN A 144 2.56 -3.98 -20.59
CA ASN A 144 3.63 -4.35 -21.51
C ASN A 144 3.12 -5.09 -22.76
N MET A 145 2.54 -6.28 -22.60
CA MET A 145 2.20 -7.15 -23.74
C MET A 145 0.87 -7.88 -23.57
N ILE A 146 0.11 -7.97 -24.66
CA ILE A 146 -0.93 -8.98 -24.85
C ILE A 146 -0.44 -10.01 -25.86
N ALA A 147 -0.49 -11.30 -25.51
CA ALA A 147 -0.16 -12.41 -26.40
C ALA A 147 -1.39 -13.29 -26.63
N LEU A 148 -1.81 -13.42 -27.89
CA LEU A 148 -2.91 -14.27 -28.32
C LEU A 148 -2.37 -15.43 -29.16
N ALA A 149 -2.73 -16.66 -28.79
CA ALA A 149 -2.25 -17.88 -29.45
C ALA A 149 -3.35 -18.96 -29.54
N GLY A 150 -3.11 -20.00 -30.33
CA GLY A 150 -4.05 -21.13 -30.50
C GLY A 150 -5.40 -20.69 -31.09
N GLU A 151 -6.50 -21.13 -30.51
CA GLU A 151 -7.88 -20.80 -30.91
C GLU A 151 -8.55 -19.82 -29.93
N SER A 152 -7.76 -19.02 -29.20
CA SER A 152 -8.29 -18.06 -28.22
C SER A 152 -9.20 -16.98 -28.83
N LYS A 153 -10.25 -16.58 -28.09
CA LYS A 153 -11.25 -15.60 -28.50
C LYS A 153 -11.63 -14.62 -27.39
N ILE A 154 -11.82 -13.36 -27.76
CA ILE A 154 -12.21 -12.26 -26.89
C ILE A 154 -13.54 -11.71 -27.41
N PHE A 155 -14.55 -11.75 -26.57
CA PHE A 155 -15.92 -11.37 -26.90
C PHE A 155 -16.29 -10.06 -26.20
N ASN A 156 -16.99 -9.21 -26.96
CA ASN A 156 -17.72 -8.03 -26.48
C ASN A 156 -16.89 -6.94 -25.80
N GLY A 157 -15.56 -6.92 -25.95
CA GLY A 157 -14.74 -5.86 -25.39
C GLY A 157 -13.42 -5.69 -26.12
N ASP A 158 -12.87 -4.49 -25.96
CA ASP A 158 -11.65 -4.06 -26.64
C ASP A 158 -10.41 -4.59 -25.94
N ILE A 159 -9.27 -4.56 -26.64
CA ILE A 159 -7.96 -4.87 -26.05
C ILE A 159 -7.01 -3.69 -26.21
N GLN A 160 -6.18 -3.46 -25.20
CA GLN A 160 -5.16 -2.42 -25.24
C GLN A 160 -3.84 -2.87 -24.62
N SER A 161 -2.73 -2.51 -25.27
CA SER A 161 -1.39 -2.87 -24.80
C SER A 161 -0.30 -2.02 -25.44
N GLY A 162 0.89 -2.03 -24.83
CA GLY A 162 2.13 -1.58 -25.46
C GLY A 162 2.44 -2.37 -26.74
N THR A 163 2.41 -3.69 -26.63
CA THR A 163 2.61 -4.63 -27.74
C THR A 163 1.48 -5.67 -27.79
N ILE A 164 0.99 -6.00 -28.98
CA ILE A 164 0.01 -7.08 -29.21
C ILE A 164 0.64 -8.14 -30.13
N ASN A 165 0.90 -9.32 -29.58
CA ASN A 165 1.42 -10.46 -30.31
C ASN A 165 0.28 -11.41 -30.67
N ASN A 166 0.07 -11.64 -31.96
CA ASN A 166 -0.92 -12.60 -32.45
C ASN A 166 -0.23 -13.76 -33.17
N SER A 167 -0.47 -14.98 -32.71
CA SER A 167 0.15 -16.22 -33.22
C SER A 167 -0.89 -17.34 -33.31
N GLY A 168 -0.54 -18.50 -33.87
CA GLY A 168 -1.45 -19.66 -33.87
C GLY A 168 -2.54 -19.66 -34.96
N GLY A 169 -2.23 -19.16 -36.15
CA GLY A 169 -3.03 -19.37 -37.38
C GLY A 169 -4.27 -18.48 -37.55
N LEU A 170 -4.91 -18.02 -36.46
CA LEU A 170 -6.01 -17.05 -36.54
C LEU A 170 -5.49 -15.61 -36.66
N THR A 171 -6.18 -14.80 -37.46
CA THR A 171 -5.99 -13.34 -37.51
C THR A 171 -6.64 -12.68 -36.30
N LEU A 172 -6.22 -11.45 -35.97
CA LEU A 172 -6.79 -10.72 -34.83
C LEU A 172 -8.31 -10.48 -34.99
N ALA A 173 -8.77 -10.20 -36.21
CA ALA A 173 -10.19 -10.04 -36.53
C ALA A 173 -11.02 -11.33 -36.34
N GLN A 174 -10.39 -12.51 -36.38
CA GLN A 174 -11.06 -13.78 -36.08
C GLN A 174 -11.09 -14.09 -34.57
N ARG A 175 -10.23 -13.44 -33.78
CA ARG A 175 -10.15 -13.60 -32.32
C ARG A 175 -11.02 -12.60 -31.57
N LEU A 176 -11.18 -11.39 -32.11
CA LEU A 176 -11.71 -10.24 -31.40
C LEU A 176 -12.96 -9.70 -32.11
N ASN A 177 -14.05 -9.59 -31.37
CA ASN A 177 -15.27 -8.92 -31.83
C ASN A 177 -15.32 -7.41 -31.45
N GLY A 178 -14.29 -6.90 -30.76
CA GLY A 178 -14.08 -5.49 -30.41
C GLY A 178 -12.92 -4.84 -31.18
N TYR A 179 -12.50 -3.65 -30.75
CA TYR A 179 -11.36 -2.92 -31.28
C TYR A 179 -10.05 -3.28 -30.56
N SER A 180 -8.94 -3.31 -31.30
CA SER A 180 -7.60 -3.44 -30.73
C SER A 180 -6.84 -2.12 -30.85
N ALA A 181 -6.39 -1.57 -29.73
CA ALA A 181 -5.56 -0.38 -29.71
C ALA A 181 -4.16 -0.73 -29.18
N SER A 182 -3.12 -0.38 -29.93
CA SER A 182 -1.74 -0.41 -29.44
C SER A 182 -1.34 1.03 -29.11
N TYR A 183 -0.87 1.27 -27.90
CA TYR A 183 -0.42 2.59 -27.45
C TYR A 183 1.03 2.50 -27.01
N ASP A 184 1.82 3.57 -27.13
CA ASP A 184 3.21 3.58 -26.69
C ASP A 184 3.36 3.29 -25.17
N SER A 185 2.32 3.55 -24.37
CA SER A 185 2.24 3.06 -22.98
C SER A 185 0.82 3.04 -22.45
N PHE A 186 0.35 1.87 -21.99
CA PHE A 186 -0.78 1.77 -21.06
C PHE A 186 -0.23 1.74 -19.65
N THR A 187 -0.68 2.64 -18.78
CA THR A 187 -0.28 2.67 -17.37
C THR A 187 -1.48 2.37 -16.49
N ALA A 188 -1.25 1.57 -15.45
CA ALA A 188 -2.23 1.27 -14.42
C ALA A 188 -1.57 1.48 -13.07
N SER A 189 -2.26 2.16 -12.15
CA SER A 189 -1.73 2.48 -10.82
C SER A 189 -1.47 1.19 -10.02
N PRO A 190 -0.36 1.09 -9.29
CA PRO A 190 -0.18 -0.03 -8.36
C PRO A 190 -1.21 0.06 -7.23
N PHE A 191 -1.46 -1.07 -6.56
CA PHE A 191 -2.33 -1.14 -5.40
C PHE A 191 -1.54 -1.52 -4.14
N GLY A 192 -2.01 -1.08 -2.98
CA GLY A 192 -1.50 -1.50 -1.66
C GLY A 192 -2.23 -2.73 -1.11
N PHE A 193 -1.50 -3.60 -0.41
CA PHE A 193 -2.12 -4.66 0.40
C PHE A 193 -2.73 -4.06 1.68
N PRO A 194 -3.94 -4.49 2.10
CA PRO A 194 -4.55 -4.03 3.36
C PRO A 194 -3.70 -4.38 4.59
N VAL A 195 -3.03 -5.54 4.56
CA VAL A 195 -2.19 -6.08 5.64
C VAL A 195 -1.15 -7.04 5.06
N ASP A 196 -0.03 -7.26 5.75
CA ASP A 196 0.94 -8.28 5.35
C ASP A 196 0.52 -9.69 5.83
N PRO A 197 0.24 -10.65 4.93
CA PRO A 197 -0.21 -12.00 5.30
C PRO A 197 0.91 -12.92 5.83
N SER A 198 2.19 -12.52 5.77
CA SER A 198 3.34 -13.41 6.03
C SER A 198 3.39 -14.01 7.44
N GLY A 199 2.84 -13.32 8.43
CA GLY A 199 2.77 -13.76 9.83
C GLY A 199 1.56 -14.61 10.20
N TYR A 200 0.64 -14.86 9.27
CA TYR A 200 -0.63 -15.55 9.55
C TYR A 200 -0.54 -17.06 9.32
N GLY A 201 -1.55 -17.79 9.81
CA GLY A 201 -1.65 -19.24 9.65
C GLY A 201 -2.09 -19.66 8.24
N ASN A 202 -2.08 -20.97 7.99
CA ASN A 202 -2.55 -21.56 6.75
C ASN A 202 -3.98 -22.10 6.92
N ILE A 203 -4.80 -22.01 5.88
CA ILE A 203 -6.11 -22.64 5.81
C ILE A 203 -6.14 -23.64 4.64
N LEU A 204 -6.60 -24.85 4.93
CA LEU A 204 -6.80 -25.93 3.97
C LEU A 204 -8.25 -26.37 4.00
N MET A 205 -8.93 -26.30 2.87
CA MET A 205 -10.26 -26.86 2.68
C MET A 205 -10.16 -28.14 1.89
N LYS A 206 -10.62 -29.23 2.51
CA LYS A 206 -10.62 -30.55 1.90
C LYS A 206 -11.81 -31.35 2.40
N SER A 207 -12.67 -31.77 1.47
CA SER A 207 -13.75 -32.71 1.74
C SER A 207 -13.33 -34.10 1.29
N SER A 208 -13.25 -35.06 2.20
CA SER A 208 -13.02 -36.48 1.91
C SER A 208 -14.28 -37.22 1.44
N GLY A 209 -15.45 -36.56 1.46
CA GLY A 209 -16.71 -37.14 1.00
C GLY A 209 -17.79 -36.08 0.78
N GLY A 210 -17.86 -35.50 -0.42
CA GLY A 210 -19.04 -34.79 -0.97
C GLY A 210 -19.59 -33.57 -0.22
N GLY A 211 -19.06 -33.21 0.95
CA GLY A 211 -19.55 -32.11 1.78
C GLY A 211 -18.99 -30.74 1.35
N SER A 212 -19.83 -29.71 1.43
CA SER A 212 -19.39 -28.31 1.37
C SER A 212 -18.58 -27.98 2.62
N VAL A 213 -17.34 -27.49 2.46
CA VAL A 213 -16.50 -27.04 3.56
C VAL A 213 -16.52 -25.53 3.52
N GLN A 214 -17.27 -24.89 4.41
CA GLN A 214 -17.15 -23.45 4.57
C GLN A 214 -15.81 -23.17 5.27
N PRO A 215 -15.00 -22.17 4.83
CA PRO A 215 -14.10 -21.51 5.75
C PRO A 215 -14.90 -21.14 6.98
N ALA A 216 -14.47 -21.60 8.15
CA ALA A 216 -14.95 -21.01 9.38
C ALA A 216 -14.79 -19.49 9.24
N ARG A 217 -15.86 -18.73 9.50
CA ARG A 217 -15.71 -17.31 9.84
C ARG A 217 -14.82 -17.27 11.07
N LEU A 218 -13.54 -17.01 10.89
CA LEU A 218 -12.69 -16.61 12.00
C LEU A 218 -13.08 -15.15 12.25
N ASN A 219 -13.80 -14.93 13.36
CA ASN A 219 -14.44 -13.70 13.86
C ASN A 219 -15.94 -13.57 13.48
N ASP A 220 -16.77 -14.33 14.18
CA ASP A 220 -18.22 -14.15 14.23
C ASP A 220 -18.59 -13.13 15.34
N ASP A 221 -18.01 -11.94 15.29
CA ASP A 221 -18.53 -10.77 16.03
C ASP A 221 -19.30 -9.81 15.12
N GLY A 222 -19.39 -10.12 13.82
CA GLY A 222 -20.00 -9.24 12.82
C GLY A 222 -19.21 -7.97 12.53
N SER A 223 -17.95 -7.86 12.99
CA SER A 223 -17.17 -6.62 12.97
C SER A 223 -15.99 -6.61 11.99
N SER A 224 -15.44 -7.75 11.54
CA SER A 224 -14.29 -7.75 10.62
C SER A 224 -14.62 -8.27 9.22
N ASN A 225 -14.64 -7.38 8.23
CA ASN A 225 -14.71 -7.67 6.80
C ASN A 225 -13.37 -8.12 6.19
N LEU A 226 -12.35 -8.40 7.01
CA LEU A 226 -10.99 -8.73 6.58
C LEU A 226 -10.60 -10.14 7.02
N LEU A 227 -10.24 -10.98 6.05
CA LEU A 227 -9.77 -12.35 6.22
C LEU A 227 -8.29 -12.39 5.83
N VAL A 228 -7.43 -12.91 6.71
CA VAL A 228 -5.97 -12.90 6.47
C VAL A 228 -5.39 -14.28 6.76
N TYR A 229 -4.69 -14.84 5.77
CA TYR A 229 -4.00 -16.12 5.90
C TYR A 229 -2.66 -16.04 5.18
N LYS A 230 -1.66 -16.79 5.64
CA LYS A 230 -0.46 -16.97 4.84
C LYS A 230 -0.78 -17.77 3.59
N LYS A 231 -1.38 -18.95 3.75
CA LYS A 231 -1.77 -19.82 2.63
C LYS A 231 -3.25 -20.17 2.69
N PHE A 232 -3.96 -20.02 1.58
CA PHE A 232 -5.34 -20.47 1.40
C PHE A 232 -5.38 -21.53 0.32
N THR A 233 -5.74 -22.76 0.71
CA THR A 233 -5.71 -23.92 -0.18
C THR A 233 -7.07 -24.60 -0.25
N VAL A 234 -7.51 -24.92 -1.47
CA VAL A 234 -8.71 -25.73 -1.73
C VAL A 234 -8.31 -26.96 -2.54
N GLU A 235 -8.54 -28.12 -1.94
CA GLU A 235 -8.21 -29.42 -2.52
C GLU A 235 -9.40 -30.37 -2.48
N GLY A 236 -9.45 -31.31 -3.43
CA GLY A 236 -10.48 -32.34 -3.51
C GLY A 236 -11.63 -31.98 -4.47
N ARG A 237 -11.98 -32.93 -5.34
CA ARG A 237 -12.92 -32.74 -6.46
C ARG A 237 -14.30 -32.21 -6.07
N ASN A 238 -14.77 -32.55 -4.88
CA ASN A 238 -16.10 -32.19 -4.39
C ASN A 238 -16.06 -31.16 -3.24
N THR A 239 -14.91 -30.52 -3.02
CA THR A 239 -14.79 -29.48 -2.01
C THR A 239 -15.41 -28.20 -2.54
N ILE A 240 -16.37 -27.64 -1.80
CA ILE A 240 -16.94 -26.32 -2.09
C ILE A 240 -16.50 -25.36 -0.98
N ALA A 241 -15.61 -24.43 -1.32
CA ALA A 241 -15.18 -23.32 -0.49
C ALA A 241 -16.13 -22.13 -0.70
N LYS A 242 -16.75 -21.60 0.36
CA LYS A 242 -17.69 -20.47 0.27
C LYS A 242 -17.25 -19.29 1.11
N ILE A 243 -17.12 -18.10 0.54
CA ILE A 243 -16.91 -16.87 1.32
C ILE A 243 -18.22 -16.10 1.41
N ASN A 244 -18.72 -15.91 2.63
CA ASN A 244 -19.97 -15.18 2.87
C ASN A 244 -19.70 -13.66 2.92
N THR A 245 -20.12 -12.93 1.87
CA THR A 245 -20.00 -11.47 1.75
C THR A 245 -21.15 -10.70 2.39
N GLY A 246 -22.21 -11.39 2.83
CA GLY A 246 -23.40 -10.76 3.39
C GLY A 246 -24.23 -10.03 2.33
N GLY A 247 -24.78 -8.87 2.70
CA GLY A 247 -25.71 -8.10 1.88
C GLY A 247 -25.05 -7.14 0.88
N THR A 248 -25.88 -6.50 0.07
CA THR A 248 -25.44 -5.56 -0.98
C THR A 248 -24.74 -4.37 -0.33
N GLY A 249 -23.59 -3.97 -0.87
CA GLY A 249 -22.76 -2.87 -0.33
C GLY A 249 -21.66 -3.32 0.62
N ASN A 250 -21.74 -4.54 1.17
CA ASN A 250 -20.63 -5.11 1.92
C ASN A 250 -19.46 -5.46 0.99
N ILE A 251 -18.25 -5.21 1.47
CA ILE A 251 -17.01 -5.64 0.84
C ILE A 251 -16.29 -6.51 1.85
N VAL A 252 -15.97 -7.75 1.47
CA VAL A 252 -15.08 -8.62 2.23
C VAL A 252 -13.74 -8.66 1.53
N GLU A 253 -12.65 -8.53 2.29
CA GLU A 253 -11.28 -8.59 1.81
C GLU A 253 -10.65 -9.91 2.27
N LEU A 254 -10.08 -10.68 1.34
CA LEU A 254 -9.27 -11.87 1.62
C LEU A 254 -7.82 -11.59 1.22
N VAL A 255 -6.93 -11.50 2.20
CA VAL A 255 -5.51 -11.19 1.99
C VAL A 255 -4.68 -12.43 2.25
N VAL A 256 -3.93 -12.87 1.24
CA VAL A 256 -3.14 -14.09 1.29
C VAL A 256 -1.75 -13.95 0.67
N GLU A 257 -0.79 -14.70 1.21
CA GLU A 257 0.52 -14.82 0.56
C GLU A 257 0.42 -15.76 -0.64
N GLU A 258 -0.13 -16.95 -0.40
CA GLU A 258 -0.41 -17.98 -1.41
C GLU A 258 -1.91 -18.31 -1.48
N LEU A 259 -2.51 -18.16 -2.66
CA LEU A 259 -3.82 -18.68 -3.01
C LEU A 259 -3.64 -19.91 -3.92
N ASP A 260 -4.10 -21.07 -3.46
CA ASP A 260 -3.89 -22.35 -4.14
C ASP A 260 -5.20 -23.12 -4.29
N LEU A 261 -5.94 -22.85 -5.37
CA LEU A 261 -7.21 -23.50 -5.67
C LEU A 261 -6.96 -24.70 -6.60
N GLN A 262 -6.36 -25.76 -6.07
CA GLN A 262 -5.95 -26.93 -6.85
C GLN A 262 -7.14 -27.70 -7.43
N ASN A 263 -8.15 -27.98 -6.60
CA ASN A 263 -9.32 -28.74 -7.00
C ASN A 263 -10.49 -28.44 -6.07
N GLY A 264 -11.68 -28.17 -6.63
CA GLY A 264 -12.88 -27.79 -5.90
C GLY A 264 -13.53 -26.53 -6.47
N ILE A 265 -14.65 -26.13 -5.89
CA ILE A 265 -15.41 -24.95 -6.31
C ILE A 265 -15.21 -23.84 -5.28
N PHE A 266 -14.85 -22.66 -5.73
CA PHE A 266 -14.79 -21.47 -4.88
C PHE A 266 -15.99 -20.57 -5.20
N LYS A 267 -16.84 -20.31 -4.21
CA LYS A 267 -18.08 -19.53 -4.39
C LYS A 267 -18.12 -18.34 -3.45
N ILE A 268 -18.72 -17.27 -3.92
CA ILE A 268 -19.15 -16.15 -3.09
C ILE A 268 -20.59 -16.42 -2.69
N ASP A 269 -20.85 -16.38 -1.39
CA ASP A 269 -22.19 -16.52 -0.82
C ASP A 269 -22.66 -15.13 -0.34
N GLY A 270 -23.79 -14.64 -0.87
CA GLY A 270 -24.27 -13.29 -0.62
C GLY A 270 -24.26 -12.36 -1.85
N SER A 271 -24.70 -11.12 -1.63
CA SER A 271 -24.79 -10.06 -2.64
C SER A 271 -23.72 -8.97 -2.48
N GLY A 272 -22.87 -9.06 -1.46
CA GLY A 272 -21.68 -8.22 -1.31
C GLY A 272 -20.55 -8.58 -2.26
N LYS A 273 -19.49 -7.76 -2.28
CA LYS A 273 -18.29 -7.94 -3.09
C LYS A 273 -17.20 -8.66 -2.29
N LEU A 274 -16.36 -9.41 -2.98
CA LEU A 274 -15.15 -10.03 -2.45
C LEU A 274 -13.93 -9.48 -3.19
N TYR A 275 -13.00 -8.91 -2.44
CA TYR A 275 -11.69 -8.52 -2.94
C TYR A 275 -10.65 -9.49 -2.41
N ILE A 276 -9.89 -10.11 -3.31
CA ILE A 276 -8.84 -11.06 -2.94
C ILE A 276 -7.49 -10.43 -3.27
N TYR A 277 -6.63 -10.23 -2.28
CA TYR A 277 -5.28 -9.72 -2.44
C TYR A 277 -4.29 -10.88 -2.30
N VAL A 278 -3.51 -11.15 -3.34
CA VAL A 278 -2.52 -12.24 -3.36
C VAL A 278 -1.11 -11.70 -3.53
N LYS A 279 -0.22 -12.00 -2.58
CA LYS A 279 1.13 -11.42 -2.52
C LYS A 279 2.13 -12.08 -3.46
N SER A 280 2.20 -13.41 -3.46
CA SER A 280 3.32 -14.13 -4.07
C SER A 280 2.92 -15.31 -4.96
N LYS A 281 1.76 -15.94 -4.78
CA LYS A 281 1.33 -17.07 -5.61
C LYS A 281 -0.18 -17.15 -5.72
N ALA A 282 -0.72 -17.13 -6.95
CA ALA A 282 -2.10 -17.45 -7.24
C ALA A 282 -2.15 -18.60 -8.24
N PHE A 283 -2.70 -19.73 -7.83
CA PHE A 283 -2.84 -20.92 -8.66
C PHE A 283 -4.30 -21.38 -8.69
N PHE A 284 -4.80 -21.64 -9.89
CA PHE A 284 -6.14 -22.16 -10.14
C PHE A 284 -6.00 -23.42 -10.99
N GLY A 285 -6.05 -24.58 -10.32
CA GLY A 285 -5.67 -25.88 -10.89
C GLY A 285 -6.75 -26.56 -11.73
N ASN A 286 -6.38 -27.73 -12.26
CA ASN A 286 -7.11 -28.41 -13.34
C ASN A 286 -8.12 -29.38 -12.77
N SER A 287 -9.39 -29.01 -12.84
CA SER A 287 -10.47 -29.97 -12.65
C SER A 287 -11.64 -29.61 -13.53
N ALA A 288 -12.31 -30.62 -14.08
CA ALA A 288 -13.49 -30.44 -14.90
C ALA A 288 -14.66 -29.73 -14.17
N THR A 289 -14.57 -29.56 -12.85
CA THR A 289 -15.55 -28.90 -11.99
C THR A 289 -15.08 -27.58 -11.41
N ASN A 290 -13.84 -27.13 -11.69
CA ASN A 290 -13.32 -25.89 -11.10
C ASN A 290 -13.99 -24.67 -11.76
N PHE A 291 -14.80 -23.98 -10.98
CA PHE A 291 -15.38 -22.69 -11.34
C PHE A 291 -15.18 -21.74 -10.17
N ILE A 292 -14.58 -20.59 -10.44
CA ILE A 292 -14.34 -19.56 -9.44
C ILE A 292 -15.45 -18.52 -9.56
N ASN A 293 -16.17 -18.33 -8.46
CA ASN A 293 -17.35 -17.50 -8.34
C ASN A 293 -18.48 -17.96 -9.29
N GLU A 294 -18.97 -19.18 -9.05
CA GLU A 294 -20.08 -19.79 -9.79
C GLU A 294 -21.40 -19.05 -9.53
N THR A 295 -21.61 -17.97 -10.25
CA THR A 295 -22.92 -17.55 -10.71
C THR A 295 -22.95 -17.77 -12.22
N THR A 296 -24.14 -17.98 -12.78
CA THR A 296 -24.35 -17.86 -14.23
C THR A 296 -23.64 -16.62 -14.79
N PRO A 297 -23.36 -16.53 -16.10
CA PRO A 297 -22.62 -15.43 -16.75
C PRO A 297 -22.95 -13.97 -16.35
N ASP A 298 -23.99 -13.74 -15.54
CA ASP A 298 -24.67 -12.49 -15.24
C ASP A 298 -24.13 -11.73 -13.99
N SER A 299 -23.04 -12.15 -13.33
CA SER A 299 -22.53 -11.43 -12.14
C SER A 299 -21.01 -11.47 -11.87
N PRO A 300 -20.14 -11.16 -12.85
CA PRO A 300 -18.69 -11.04 -12.58
C PRO A 300 -18.36 -9.87 -11.63
N SER A 301 -19.30 -8.95 -11.39
CA SER A 301 -19.11 -7.76 -10.54
C SER A 301 -18.88 -8.04 -9.04
N LYS A 302 -19.03 -9.30 -8.60
CA LYS A 302 -18.85 -9.69 -7.19
C LYS A 302 -17.41 -9.96 -6.79
N LEU A 303 -16.50 -10.23 -7.74
CA LEU A 303 -15.13 -10.65 -7.45
C LEU A 303 -14.11 -9.72 -8.11
N VAL A 304 -13.15 -9.24 -7.32
CA VAL A 304 -11.92 -8.63 -7.85
C VAL A 304 -10.70 -9.32 -7.23
N LEU A 305 -9.78 -9.76 -8.06
CA LEU A 305 -8.52 -10.38 -7.68
C LEU A 305 -7.37 -9.41 -7.93
N PHE A 306 -6.66 -9.03 -6.87
CA PHE A 306 -5.48 -8.18 -6.89
C PHE A 306 -4.22 -9.03 -6.74
N LEU A 307 -3.28 -8.92 -7.69
CA LEU A 307 -2.05 -9.73 -7.71
C LEU A 307 -0.82 -8.84 -7.58
N GLY A 308 0.01 -9.13 -6.57
CA GLY A 308 1.17 -8.32 -6.24
C GLY A 308 2.27 -8.34 -7.31
N ASN A 309 3.35 -7.61 -7.08
CA ASN A 309 4.50 -7.53 -7.98
C ASN A 309 5.51 -8.67 -7.84
N ASN A 310 5.50 -9.38 -6.72
CA ASN A 310 6.44 -10.46 -6.43
C ASN A 310 5.81 -11.84 -6.68
N MET A 311 5.04 -11.97 -7.76
CA MET A 311 4.41 -13.23 -8.12
C MET A 311 5.47 -14.24 -8.59
N THR A 312 5.59 -15.33 -7.84
CA THR A 312 6.52 -16.44 -8.07
C THR A 312 6.06 -17.37 -9.19
N SER A 313 4.80 -17.24 -9.63
CA SER A 313 4.23 -18.01 -10.73
C SER A 313 3.22 -17.15 -11.48
N THR A 314 3.20 -17.27 -12.81
CA THR A 314 2.18 -16.70 -13.68
C THR A 314 0.82 -17.20 -13.20
N THR A 315 -0.13 -16.30 -12.96
CA THR A 315 -1.46 -16.72 -12.50
C THR A 315 -2.16 -17.42 -13.66
N ILE A 316 -2.41 -18.72 -13.49
CA ILE A 316 -2.90 -19.61 -14.54
C ILE A 316 -4.35 -19.97 -14.28
N LEU A 317 -5.19 -19.73 -15.27
CA LEU A 317 -6.46 -20.43 -15.45
C LEU A 317 -6.22 -21.54 -16.47
N ASP A 318 -6.08 -22.78 -16.00
CA ASP A 318 -5.75 -23.92 -16.86
C ASP A 318 -6.95 -24.51 -17.62
N SER A 319 -6.68 -25.55 -18.42
CA SER A 319 -7.44 -25.98 -19.62
C SER A 319 -8.94 -26.24 -19.45
N ASN A 320 -9.45 -26.35 -18.22
CA ASN A 320 -10.88 -26.55 -17.96
C ASN A 320 -11.43 -25.76 -16.76
N THR A 321 -10.81 -24.64 -16.40
CA THR A 321 -11.26 -23.79 -15.29
C THR A 321 -12.09 -22.62 -15.79
N GLY A 322 -13.23 -22.36 -15.16
CA GLY A 322 -14.06 -21.17 -15.39
C GLY A 322 -13.81 -20.09 -14.33
N PHE A 323 -13.88 -18.82 -14.71
CA PHE A 323 -13.69 -17.69 -13.79
C PHE A 323 -14.72 -16.59 -14.06
N SER A 324 -15.38 -16.10 -13.02
CA SER A 324 -16.28 -14.94 -13.10
C SER A 324 -15.80 -13.86 -12.12
N GLY A 325 -15.19 -12.80 -12.65
CA GLY A 325 -14.58 -11.76 -11.85
C GLY A 325 -13.63 -10.87 -12.65
N PHE A 326 -13.02 -9.93 -11.95
CA PHE A 326 -12.04 -9.01 -12.51
C PHE A 326 -10.66 -9.28 -11.93
N ILE A 327 -9.61 -9.12 -12.75
CA ILE A 327 -8.22 -9.26 -12.29
C ILE A 327 -7.50 -7.91 -12.44
N TYR A 328 -6.96 -7.40 -11.34
CA TYR A 328 -6.14 -6.19 -11.30
C TYR A 328 -4.70 -6.53 -10.89
N ALA A 329 -3.81 -6.55 -11.86
CA ALA A 329 -2.46 -7.09 -11.72
C ALA A 329 -1.44 -6.30 -12.58
N PRO A 330 -1.34 -4.97 -12.44
CA PRO A 330 -0.56 -4.11 -13.34
C PRO A 330 0.93 -4.49 -13.44
N GLU A 331 1.45 -5.22 -12.45
CA GLU A 331 2.85 -5.63 -12.33
C GLU A 331 3.07 -7.15 -12.44
N ALA A 332 2.00 -7.94 -12.64
CA ALA A 332 2.08 -9.40 -12.70
C ALA A 332 1.70 -9.98 -14.07
N ASP A 333 2.28 -11.14 -14.37
CA ASP A 333 1.99 -11.89 -15.60
C ASP A 333 0.79 -12.81 -15.40
N ILE A 334 -0.14 -12.75 -16.35
CA ILE A 334 -1.41 -13.48 -16.35
C ILE A 334 -1.46 -14.39 -17.56
N THR A 335 -1.88 -15.65 -17.38
CA THR A 335 -2.06 -16.61 -18.47
C THR A 335 -3.41 -17.31 -18.37
N ILE A 336 -4.14 -17.31 -19.48
CA ILE A 336 -5.43 -17.98 -19.65
C ILE A 336 -5.27 -19.06 -20.71
N MET A 337 -5.44 -20.32 -20.30
CA MET A 337 -5.43 -21.48 -21.19
C MET A 337 -6.78 -22.22 -21.20
N GLY A 338 -7.65 -21.91 -20.24
CA GLY A 338 -8.93 -22.59 -19.98
C GLY A 338 -10.02 -22.41 -21.03
N SER A 339 -10.71 -23.51 -21.37
CA SER A 339 -11.76 -23.54 -22.39
C SER A 339 -13.18 -23.17 -21.89
N ARG A 340 -13.40 -23.14 -20.57
CA ARG A 340 -14.72 -22.86 -19.95
C ARG A 340 -15.11 -21.39 -19.93
N GLY A 341 -14.17 -20.49 -20.23
CA GLY A 341 -14.40 -19.06 -20.31
C GLY A 341 -14.04 -18.29 -19.05
N PHE A 342 -13.52 -17.08 -19.28
CA PHE A 342 -13.29 -16.03 -18.32
C PHE A 342 -14.35 -14.95 -18.53
N TYR A 343 -15.13 -14.62 -17.52
CA TYR A 343 -16.17 -13.60 -17.55
C TYR A 343 -15.72 -12.41 -16.71
N GLY A 344 -15.46 -11.26 -17.34
CA GLY A 344 -14.97 -10.05 -16.70
C GLY A 344 -13.87 -9.37 -17.51
N ALA A 345 -12.96 -8.68 -16.82
CA ALA A 345 -11.83 -8.00 -17.45
C ALA A 345 -10.50 -8.17 -16.69
N ILE A 346 -9.41 -7.95 -17.40
CA ILE A 346 -8.05 -8.14 -16.89
C ILE A 346 -7.20 -6.90 -17.15
N ILE A 347 -6.53 -6.44 -16.11
CA ILE A 347 -5.41 -5.51 -16.18
C ILE A 347 -4.17 -6.27 -15.71
N GLY A 348 -3.18 -6.45 -16.58
CA GLY A 348 -1.98 -7.23 -16.32
C GLY A 348 -0.69 -6.52 -16.71
N LYS A 349 0.48 -7.05 -16.33
CA LYS A 349 1.75 -6.66 -16.95
C LYS A 349 1.89 -7.27 -18.33
N ASN A 350 1.91 -8.60 -18.36
CA ASN A 350 1.79 -9.40 -19.57
C ASN A 350 0.52 -10.25 -19.47
N VAL A 351 -0.32 -10.23 -20.50
CA VAL A 351 -1.56 -11.02 -20.54
C VAL A 351 -1.50 -11.97 -21.72
N THR A 352 -1.43 -13.27 -21.43
CA THR A 352 -1.41 -14.32 -22.45
C THR A 352 -2.76 -15.06 -22.48
N VAL A 353 -3.38 -15.16 -23.66
CA VAL A 353 -4.57 -15.99 -23.90
C VAL A 353 -4.25 -16.99 -25.00
N SER A 354 -4.13 -18.26 -24.64
CA SER A 354 -3.69 -19.33 -25.53
C SER A 354 -4.61 -20.56 -25.49
N GLY A 355 -4.30 -21.61 -26.26
CA GLY A 355 -5.11 -22.83 -26.30
C GLY A 355 -6.51 -22.55 -26.85
N GLN A 356 -7.55 -22.87 -26.06
CA GLN A 356 -8.95 -22.55 -26.38
C GLN A 356 -9.51 -21.45 -25.46
N GLY A 357 -8.64 -20.60 -24.92
CA GLY A 357 -8.98 -19.52 -23.99
C GLY A 357 -10.08 -18.60 -24.51
N LYS A 358 -11.15 -18.41 -23.74
CA LYS A 358 -12.24 -17.48 -24.07
C LYS A 358 -12.37 -16.40 -23.00
N VAL A 359 -12.49 -15.15 -23.42
CA VAL A 359 -12.72 -14.01 -22.55
C VAL A 359 -14.02 -13.34 -22.96
N TYR A 360 -14.93 -13.12 -22.00
CA TYR A 360 -16.23 -12.49 -22.18
C TYR A 360 -16.24 -11.20 -21.36
N PHE A 361 -16.21 -10.06 -22.05
CA PHE A 361 -16.31 -8.76 -21.39
C PHE A 361 -17.78 -8.37 -21.20
N ASP A 362 -18.07 -7.83 -20.03
CA ASP A 362 -19.34 -7.20 -19.70
C ASP A 362 -19.06 -5.76 -19.25
N ALA A 363 -19.37 -4.80 -20.11
CA ALA A 363 -19.15 -3.38 -19.86
C ALA A 363 -19.98 -2.85 -18.67
N ALA A 364 -21.19 -3.37 -18.45
CA ALA A 364 -22.04 -2.94 -17.34
C ALA A 364 -21.48 -3.44 -16.01
N ALA A 365 -21.06 -4.71 -15.96
CA ALA A 365 -20.36 -5.23 -14.80
C ALA A 365 -19.04 -4.48 -14.55
N ALA A 366 -18.25 -4.22 -15.59
CA ALA A 366 -16.98 -3.51 -15.50
C ALA A 366 -17.13 -2.08 -14.99
N GLY A 367 -18.14 -1.34 -15.45
CA GLY A 367 -18.47 0.00 -14.95
C GLY A 367 -18.90 0.02 -13.48
N SER A 368 -19.49 -1.07 -12.98
CA SER A 368 -19.85 -1.23 -11.56
C SER A 368 -18.66 -1.59 -10.66
N ILE A 369 -17.53 -1.99 -11.27
CA ILE A 369 -16.26 -2.17 -10.58
C ILE A 369 -15.57 -0.81 -10.47
N GLY A 370 -15.87 -0.13 -9.38
CA GLY A 370 -14.84 0.68 -8.75
C GLY A 370 -13.87 -0.28 -8.09
N ILE A 371 -12.63 -0.37 -8.57
CA ILE A 371 -11.59 -0.67 -7.61
C ILE A 371 -11.52 0.57 -6.73
N THR A 372 -11.84 0.38 -5.45
CA THR A 372 -11.17 1.12 -4.40
C THR A 372 -9.71 0.74 -4.53
N SER A 373 -9.03 1.28 -5.54
CA SER A 373 -7.60 1.36 -5.47
C SER A 373 -7.35 1.97 -4.09
N PRO A 374 -6.57 1.33 -3.23
CA PRO A 374 -5.88 2.08 -2.21
C PRO A 374 -4.87 2.94 -2.99
N ILE A 375 -5.34 3.93 -3.75
CA ILE A 375 -4.68 5.22 -3.74
C ILE A 375 -4.90 5.63 -2.30
N ILE A 376 -3.99 5.21 -1.43
CA ILE A 376 -3.90 5.80 -0.12
C ILE A 376 -3.27 7.14 -0.39
N SER A 377 -4.07 8.08 -0.87
CA SER A 377 -3.66 9.47 -0.86
C SER A 377 -3.74 9.85 0.60
N PHE A 378 -2.57 9.89 1.22
CA PHE A 378 -2.44 10.44 2.54
C PHE A 378 -2.54 11.96 2.44
N ASP A 379 -3.70 12.53 2.75
CA ASP A 379 -3.80 13.98 2.81
C ASP A 379 -3.20 14.47 4.13
N LYS A 380 -2.35 15.49 4.02
CA LYS A 380 -1.78 16.13 5.20
C LYS A 380 -2.89 16.86 5.93
N VAL A 381 -3.25 16.36 7.11
CA VAL A 381 -4.34 16.93 7.89
C VAL A 381 -3.83 18.12 8.70
N ARG A 382 -2.79 17.90 9.52
CA ARG A 382 -2.25 18.93 10.41
C ARG A 382 -0.86 18.59 10.90
N TRP A 383 -0.14 19.63 11.32
CA TRP A 383 1.02 19.49 12.19
C TRP A 383 0.57 19.62 13.64
N GLU A 384 1.06 18.73 14.49
CA GLU A 384 0.95 18.90 15.94
C GLU A 384 2.34 19.22 16.48
N LYS A 385 2.44 20.34 17.21
CA LYS A 385 3.55 20.56 18.12
C LYS A 385 3.14 19.92 19.45
N PRO A 386 4.02 19.11 20.08
CA PRO A 386 3.81 18.70 21.45
C PRO A 386 3.78 19.90 22.40
#